data_AF-A0A183DHT4-F1
#
_entry.id   AF-A0A183DHT4-F1
#
_cell.length_a   1.000
_cell.length_b   1.000
_cell.length_c   1.000
_cell.angle_alpha   90.00
_cell.angle_beta   90.00
_cell.angle_gamma   90.00
#
_symmetry.space_group_name_H-M   'P 1'
#
loop_
_entity.id
_entity.type
_entity.pdbx_description
1 polymer ?
#
loop_
_entity_poly.entity_id
_entity_poly.type
_entity_poly.pdbx_seq_one_letter_code
_entity_poly.pdbx_strand_id
1 'polypeptide(L)'
;MTPDYGVECVKPDDIACICYTSGTTGVPKGAMLSHAGLIWNAEALVDMWQFTEKDVQLHMLPFYHVHGMFISLHCSLFSKSSIIFR
;
A
#
# COMPACT_ATOMS: atom_id res chain seq x y z
N MET A 1 -18.07 -3.43 23.62
CA MET A 1 -17.62 -2.17 23.01
C MET A 1 -17.98 -2.27 21.53
N THR A 2 -18.94 -1.48 21.06
CA THR A 2 -19.19 -1.36 19.61
C THR A 2 -18.01 -0.64 18.97
N PRO A 3 -17.46 -1.12 17.84
CA PRO A 3 -16.42 -0.40 17.13
C PRO A 3 -16.94 0.99 16.73
N ASP A 4 -16.09 2.00 16.88
CA ASP A 4 -16.33 3.28 16.23
C ASP A 4 -16.04 3.11 14.75
N TYR A 5 -17.04 3.42 13.91
CA TYR A 5 -16.95 3.35 12.45
C TYR A 5 -16.70 4.73 11.83
N GLY A 6 -16.43 5.75 12.65
CA GLY A 6 -16.02 7.07 12.19
C GLY A 6 -14.74 7.00 11.35
N VAL A 7 -14.68 7.81 10.29
CA VAL A 7 -13.46 8.04 9.53
C VAL A 7 -12.75 9.25 10.12
N GLU A 8 -11.54 9.05 10.62
CA GLU A 8 -10.70 10.13 11.14
C GLU A 8 -10.16 11.01 10.01
N CYS A 9 -10.08 12.31 10.26
CA CYS A 9 -9.43 13.23 9.33
C CYS A 9 -7.91 13.01 9.37
N VAL A 10 -7.29 12.79 8.20
CA VAL A 10 -5.84 12.66 8.05
C VAL A 10 -5.29 13.78 7.16
N LYS A 11 -4.07 14.23 7.46
CA LYS A 11 -3.31 15.16 6.61
C LYS A 11 -2.40 14.37 5.67
N PRO A 12 -2.04 14.95 4.51
CA PRO A 12 -1.16 14.27 3.54
C PRO A 12 0.20 13.84 4.13
N ASP A 13 0.76 14.64 5.05
CA ASP A 13 2.05 14.38 5.68
C ASP A 13 1.97 13.48 6.92
N ASP A 14 0.76 13.12 7.37
CA ASP A 14 0.60 12.17 8.47
C ASP A 14 1.14 10.79 8.04
N ILE A 15 1.74 10.07 8.99
CA ILE A 15 2.30 8.75 8.74
C ILE A 15 1.17 7.74 8.58
N ALA A 16 1.09 7.15 7.38
CA ALA A 16 0.12 6.11 7.05
C ALA A 16 0.62 4.70 7.44
N CYS A 17 1.94 4.46 7.32
CA CYS A 17 2.51 3.14 7.62
C CYS A 17 4.00 3.25 8.03
N ILE A 18 4.46 2.29 8.82
CA ILE A 18 5.88 2.06 9.09
C ILE A 18 6.26 0.68 8.60
N CYS A 19 7.12 0.61 7.57
CA CYS A 19 7.62 -0.65 7.04
C CYS A 19 8.99 -0.97 7.61
N TYR A 20 9.13 -2.11 8.26
CA TYR A 20 10.42 -2.56 8.78
C TYR A 20 11.20 -3.31 7.69
N THR A 21 12.48 -2.97 7.56
CA THR A 21 13.40 -3.60 6.60
C THR A 21 14.65 -4.07 7.33
N SER A 22 15.31 -5.10 6.79
CA SER A 22 16.56 -5.62 7.36
C SER A 22 17.65 -4.55 7.30
N GLY A 23 18.09 -4.09 8.46
CA GLY A 23 19.25 -3.19 8.57
C GLY A 23 20.56 -3.97 8.43
N THR A 24 21.58 -3.35 7.86
CA THR A 24 22.93 -3.94 7.75
C THR A 24 23.59 -4.21 9.11
N THR A 25 23.09 -3.57 10.18
CA THR A 25 23.56 -3.70 11.56
C THR A 25 22.80 -4.76 12.37
N GLY A 26 21.95 -5.57 11.73
CA GLY A 26 21.15 -6.62 12.38
C GLY A 26 19.86 -6.14 13.04
N VAL A 27 19.72 -4.83 13.31
CA VAL A 27 18.49 -4.23 13.82
C VAL A 27 17.64 -3.71 12.66
N PRO A 28 16.38 -4.15 12.51
CA PRO A 28 15.48 -3.63 11.49
C PRO A 28 15.24 -2.13 11.62
N LYS A 29 15.16 -1.42 10.48
CA LYS A 29 14.84 0.02 10.44
C LYS A 29 13.42 0.22 9.93
N GLY A 30 12.67 1.10 10.60
CA GLY A 30 11.33 1.50 10.19
C GLY A 30 11.36 2.64 9.18
N ALA A 31 10.91 2.37 7.95
CA ALA A 31 10.65 3.40 6.95
C ALA A 31 9.26 3.98 7.19
N MET A 32 9.20 5.28 7.51
CA MET A 32 7.95 6.00 7.71
C MET A 32 7.40 6.43 6.33
N LEU A 33 6.17 6.03 6.03
CA LEU A 33 5.49 6.32 4.77
C LEU A 33 4.29 7.22 5.08
N SER A 34 4.24 8.40 4.45
CA SER A 34 3.11 9.33 4.59
C SER A 34 1.95 8.95 3.67
N HIS A 35 0.75 9.45 3.96
CA HIS A 35 -0.40 9.30 3.05
C HIS A 35 -0.11 9.84 1.65
N ALA A 36 0.50 11.02 1.54
CA ALA A 36 0.90 11.62 0.27
C ALA A 36 1.89 10.74 -0.50
N GLY A 37 2.88 10.17 0.19
CA GLY A 37 3.88 9.31 -0.43
C GLY A 37 3.28 8.02 -1.00
N LEU A 38 2.30 7.43 -0.30
CA LEU A 38 1.60 6.25 -0.79
C LEU A 38 0.75 6.56 -2.02
N ILE A 39 0.01 7.68 -2.02
CA ILE A 39 -0.78 8.13 -3.17
C ILE A 39 0.12 8.36 -4.38
N TRP A 40 1.21 9.12 -4.20
CA TRP A 40 2.18 9.38 -5.27
C TRP A 40 2.74 8.08 -5.88
N ASN A 41 3.09 7.11 -5.02
CA ASN A 41 3.56 5.81 -5.48
C ASN A 41 2.49 5.06 -6.30
N ALA A 42 1.23 5.05 -5.86
CA ALA A 42 0.14 4.39 -6.58
C ALA A 42 -0.13 5.07 -7.93
N GLU A 43 -0.19 6.41 -7.98
CA GLU A 43 -0.36 7.16 -9.22
C GLU A 43 0.75 6.86 -10.22
N ALA A 44 2.01 6.91 -9.78
CA ALA A 44 3.17 6.64 -10.63
C ALA A 44 3.15 5.21 -11.19
N LEU A 45 2.82 4.21 -10.37
CA LEU A 45 2.79 2.81 -10.81
C LEU A 45 1.59 2.50 -11.71
N VAL A 46 0.41 3.02 -11.37
CA VAL A 46 -0.80 2.84 -12.18
C VAL A 46 -0.64 3.47 -13.56
N ASP A 47 -0.03 4.66 -13.64
CA ASP A 47 0.32 5.28 -14.90
C ASP A 47 1.42 4.49 -15.64
N MET A 48 2.55 4.18 -15.00
CA MET A 48 3.66 3.49 -15.67
C MET A 48 3.28 2.10 -16.21
N TRP A 49 2.44 1.35 -15.49
CA TRP A 49 2.02 0.00 -15.87
C TRP A 49 0.65 -0.05 -16.52
N GLN A 50 -0.01 1.09 -16.68
CA GLN A 50 -1.31 1.23 -17.32
C GLN A 50 -2.37 0.32 -16.68
N PHE A 51 -2.40 0.28 -15.35
CA PHE A 51 -3.44 -0.45 -14.62
C PHE A 51 -4.81 0.17 -14.92
N THR A 52 -5.78 -0.69 -15.16
CA THR A 52 -7.17 -0.33 -15.42
C THR A 52 -8.10 -1.13 -14.52
N GLU A 53 -9.37 -0.73 -14.48
CA GLU A 53 -10.43 -1.48 -13.80
C GLU A 53 -10.68 -2.88 -14.38
N LYS A 54 -10.16 -3.16 -15.60
CA LYS A 54 -10.32 -4.44 -16.29
C LYS A 54 -9.29 -5.48 -15.86
N ASP A 55 -8.25 -5.06 -15.14
CA ASP A 55 -7.20 -5.97 -14.71
C ASP A 55 -7.67 -6.88 -13.58
N VAL A 56 -7.13 -8.10 -13.59
CA VAL A 56 -7.33 -9.09 -12.53
C VAL A 56 -5.96 -9.54 -12.06
N GLN A 57 -5.57 -9.12 -10.86
CA GLN A 57 -4.27 -9.43 -10.29
C GLN A 57 -4.32 -10.71 -9.46
N LEU A 58 -3.36 -11.61 -9.67
CA LEU A 58 -3.14 -12.75 -8.78
C LEU A 58 -2.17 -12.32 -7.68
N HIS A 59 -2.66 -12.23 -6.44
CA HIS A 59 -1.85 -11.78 -5.30
C HIS A 59 -1.25 -12.98 -4.58
N MET A 60 0.09 -13.08 -4.61
CA MET A 60 0.87 -14.19 -4.03
C MET A 60 1.90 -13.72 -3.02
N LEU A 61 1.88 -12.44 -2.62
CA LEU A 61 2.94 -11.85 -1.79
C LEU A 61 2.41 -11.51 -0.39
N PRO A 62 3.26 -11.58 0.66
CA PRO A 62 2.80 -11.23 2.00
C PRO A 62 2.48 -9.73 2.14
N PHE A 63 1.41 -9.41 2.88
CA PHE A 63 1.02 -8.01 3.16
C PHE A 63 1.99 -7.25 4.08
N TYR A 64 2.88 -7.94 4.79
CA TYR A 64 3.92 -7.28 5.58
C TYR A 64 5.14 -6.87 4.74
N HIS A 65 5.14 -7.14 3.43
CA HIS A 65 6.12 -6.61 2.49
C HIS A 65 5.52 -5.51 1.63
N VAL A 66 6.32 -4.48 1.35
CA VAL A 66 5.91 -3.30 0.57
C VAL A 66 5.31 -3.65 -0.80
N HIS A 67 5.79 -4.72 -1.45
CA HIS A 67 5.21 -5.18 -2.71
C HIS A 67 3.79 -5.68 -2.52
N GLY A 68 3.56 -6.63 -1.62
CA GLY A 68 2.23 -7.19 -1.38
C GLY A 68 1.22 -6.13 -0.92
N MET A 69 1.65 -5.17 -0.10
CA MET A 69 0.77 -4.12 0.41
C MET A 69 0.56 -2.96 -0.58
N PHE A 70 1.64 -2.33 -1.04
CA PHE A 70 1.56 -1.02 -1.69
C PHE A 70 1.73 -1.05 -3.22
N ILE A 71 2.26 -2.14 -3.77
CA ILE A 71 2.36 -2.33 -5.22
C ILE A 71 1.19 -3.18 -5.72
N SER A 72 0.86 -4.25 -4.99
CA SER A 72 -0.22 -5.17 -5.36
C SER A 72 -1.57 -4.65 -4.89
N LEU A 73 -1.87 -4.75 -3.59
CA LEU A 73 -3.19 -4.39 -3.05
C LEU A 73 -3.54 -2.91 -3.27
N HIS A 74 -2.64 -2.00 -2.90
CA HIS A 74 -2.92 -0.56 -2.97
C HIS A 74 -3.14 -0.07 -4.40
N CYS A 75 -2.29 -0.47 -5.37
CA CYS A 75 -2.49 -0.07 -6.77
C CYS A 75 -3.78 -0.67 -7.33
N SER A 76 -4.12 -1.91 -6.95
CA SER A 76 -5.38 -2.51 -7.39
C SER A 76 -6.62 -1.78 -6.85
N LEU A 77 -6.59 -1.36 -5.59
CA LEU A 77 -7.65 -0.52 -5.02
C LEU A 77 -7.71 0.85 -5.72
N PHE A 78 -6.55 1.47 -5.96
CA PHE A 78 -6.44 2.77 -6.61
C PHE A 78 -6.97 2.73 -8.06
N SER A 79 -6.67 1.67 -8.80
CA SER A 79 -7.12 1.48 -10.19
C SER A 79 -8.52 0.86 -10.33
N LYS A 80 -9.15 0.48 -9.22
CA LYS A 80 -10.44 -0.24 -9.18
C LYS A 80 -10.41 -1.61 -9.88
N SER A 81 -9.23 -2.24 -9.92
CA SER A 81 -9.07 -3.60 -10.45
C SER A 81 -9.48 -4.68 -9.44
N SER A 82 -9.57 -5.92 -9.91
CA SER A 82 -9.88 -7.08 -9.06
C SER A 82 -8.62 -7.82 -8.62
N ILE A 83 -8.67 -8.42 -7.43
CA ILE A 83 -7.59 -9.26 -6.90
C ILE A 83 -8.11 -10.66 -6.59
N ILE A 84 -7.35 -11.68 -6.96
CA ILE A 84 -7.53 -13.07 -6.54
C ILE A 84 -6.47 -13.38 -5.49
N PHE A 85 -6.90 -13.78 -4.29
CA PHE A 85 -6.02 -14.30 -3.24
C PHE A 85 -5.93 -15.82 -3.34
N ARG A 86 -4.71 -16.37 -3.40
CA ARG A 86 -4.46 -17.81 -3.35
C ARG A 86 -3.26 -18.15 -2.48
#